data_AF-A0A401FMM8-F1
#
_entry.id   AF-A0A401FMM8-F1
#
_cell.length_a   1.000
_cell.length_b   1.000
_cell.length_c   1.000
_cell.angle_alpha   90.00
_cell.angle_beta   90.00
_cell.angle_gamma   90.00
#
_symmetry.space_group_name_H-M   'P 1'
#
loop_
_entity.id
_entity.type
_entity.pdbx_description
1 polymer ?
#
loop_
_entity_poly.entity_id
_entity_poly.type
_entity_poly.pdbx_seq_one_letter_code
_entity_poly.pdbx_strand_id
1 'polypeptide(L)'
;MFVIYIGLDFKKLPLDIRENFVFSKSELPAANSALNSEKSILENVILSTCNRTEIYAVVDQIHTGQYYLKRFLARWFNVSLKEIEKFGSYSIKTGRDYSFI
;
A
#
# COMPACT_ATOMS: atom_id res chain seq x y z
N MET A 1 1.16 -14.54 11.70
CA MET A 1 1.00 -14.06 10.33
C MET A 1 -0.29 -13.28 10.24
N PHE A 2 -0.26 -12.10 9.64
CA PHE A 2 -1.38 -11.15 9.60
C PHE A 2 -1.55 -10.61 8.18
N VAL A 3 -2.76 -10.19 7.82
CA VAL A 3 -3.02 -9.52 6.55
C VAL A 3 -3.26 -8.04 6.83
N ILE A 4 -2.47 -7.20 6.19
CA ILE A 4 -2.63 -5.75 6.22
C ILE A 4 -3.12 -5.28 4.86
N TYR A 5 -4.09 -4.39 4.89
CA TYR A 5 -4.54 -3.64 3.73
C TYR A 5 -4.18 -2.16 3.92
N ILE A 6 -3.67 -1.55 2.85
CA ILE A 6 -3.53 -0.10 2.72
C ILE A 6 -4.06 0.32 1.36
N GLY A 7 -5.05 1.20 1.35
CA GLY A 7 -5.63 1.77 0.14
C GLY A 7 -5.52 3.28 0.15
N LEU A 8 -5.05 3.85 -0.97
CA LEU A 8 -5.13 5.26 -1.24
C LEU A 8 -6.47 5.54 -1.92
N ASP A 9 -7.39 6.19 -1.21
CA ASP A 9 -8.71 6.53 -1.75
C ASP A 9 -8.65 7.89 -2.46
N PHE A 10 -8.70 7.85 -3.79
CA PHE A 10 -8.62 9.05 -4.62
C PHE A 10 -9.84 9.98 -4.47
N LYS A 11 -10.96 9.55 -3.86
CA LYS A 11 -12.10 10.44 -3.58
C LYS A 11 -11.73 11.59 -2.65
N LYS A 12 -10.72 11.41 -1.79
CA LYS A 12 -10.23 12.43 -0.85
C LYS A 12 -9.05 13.25 -1.40
N LEU A 13 -8.55 12.89 -2.58
CA LEU A 13 -7.40 13.52 -3.22
C LEU A 13 -7.86 14.52 -4.29
N PRO A 14 -7.33 15.76 -4.29
CA PRO A 14 -7.41 16.68 -5.42
C PRO A 14 -6.99 16.02 -6.73
N LEU A 15 -7.69 16.35 -7.83
CA LEU A 15 -7.51 15.68 -9.13
C LEU A 15 -6.06 15.77 -9.63
N ASP A 16 -5.42 16.92 -9.41
CA ASP A 16 -4.05 17.27 -9.78
C ASP A 16 -2.97 16.40 -9.13
N ILE A 17 -3.27 15.75 -8.00
CA ILE A 17 -2.32 14.87 -7.33
C ILE A 17 -2.67 13.39 -7.46
N ARG A 18 -3.82 13.02 -8.03
CA ARG A 18 -4.23 11.61 -8.18
C ARG A 18 -3.29 10.81 -9.07
N GLU A 19 -2.83 11.40 -10.17
CA GLU A 19 -1.92 10.74 -11.11
C GLU A 19 -0.59 10.35 -10.46
N ASN A 20 -0.15 11.10 -9.45
CA ASN A 20 1.09 10.83 -8.72
C ASN A 20 1.01 9.59 -7.81
N PHE A 21 -0.17 9.01 -7.61
CA PHE A 21 -0.38 7.84 -6.72
C PHE A 21 -0.79 6.58 -7.48
N VAL A 22 -0.65 6.56 -8.81
CA VAL A 22 -0.95 5.41 -9.67
C VAL A 22 0.36 4.76 -10.11
N PHE A 23 0.43 3.44 -10.01
CA PHE A 23 1.51 2.67 -10.60
C PHE A 23 1.21 2.47 -12.09
N SER A 24 2.15 2.82 -12.96
CA SER A 24 2.04 2.44 -14.37
C SER A 24 2.22 0.92 -14.53
N LYS A 25 1.68 0.36 -15.63
CA LYS A 25 1.77 -1.07 -15.92
C LYS A 25 3.22 -1.58 -15.99
N SER A 26 4.14 -0.74 -16.44
CA SER A 26 5.57 -1.04 -16.51
C SER A 26 6.28 -1.00 -15.15
N GLU A 27 5.76 -0.23 -14.19
CA GLU A 27 6.34 -0.10 -12.85
C GLU A 27 5.92 -1.24 -11.90
N LEU A 28 4.73 -1.81 -12.11
CA LEU A 28 4.15 -2.82 -11.21
C LEU A 28 5.09 -4.00 -10.90
N PRO A 29 5.83 -4.60 -11.87
CA PRO A 29 6.76 -5.69 -11.55
C PRO A 29 7.89 -5.25 -10.59
N ALA A 30 8.46 -4.06 -10.82
CA ALA A 30 9.51 -3.51 -9.99
C ALA A 30 8.97 -3.12 -8.59
N ALA A 31 7.76 -2.55 -8.55
CA ALA A 31 7.07 -2.18 -7.31
C ALA A 31 6.78 -3.40 -6.44
N ASN A 32 6.24 -4.48 -7.02
CA ASN A 32 5.99 -5.73 -6.31
C ASN A 32 7.28 -6.34 -5.75
N SER A 33 8.35 -6.38 -6.55
CA SER A 33 9.65 -6.92 -6.11
C SER A 33 10.26 -6.08 -4.99
N ALA A 34 10.20 -4.75 -5.11
CA ALA A 34 10.71 -3.83 -4.09
C ALA A 34 9.93 -3.95 -2.78
N LEU A 35 8.60 -4.00 -2.85
CA LEU A 35 7.75 -4.18 -1.68
C LEU A 35 7.96 -5.54 -1.01
N ASN A 36 8.12 -6.63 -1.79
CA ASN A 36 8.38 -7.96 -1.24
C ASN A 36 9.71 -8.03 -0.47
N SER A 37 10.66 -7.16 -0.83
CA SER A 37 11.98 -7.08 -0.18
C SER A 37 11.98 -6.23 1.10
N GLU A 38 10.88 -5.53 1.42
CA GLU A 38 10.79 -4.75 2.65
C GLU A 38 10.63 -5.64 3.89
N LYS A 39 11.12 -5.16 5.03
CA LYS A 39 11.10 -5.93 6.28
C LYS A 39 9.66 -6.25 6.70
N SER A 40 9.47 -7.48 7.19
CA SER A 40 8.19 -8.01 7.65
C SER A 40 7.13 -8.22 6.57
N ILE A 41 7.46 -8.03 5.28
CA ILE A 41 6.59 -8.39 4.16
C ILE A 41 6.97 -9.81 3.71
N LEU A 42 6.02 -10.75 3.79
CA LEU A 42 6.22 -12.12 3.34
C LEU A 42 5.66 -12.33 1.94
N GLU A 43 4.48 -11.76 1.70
CA GLU A 43 3.79 -11.76 0.41
C GLU A 43 3.12 -10.40 0.21
N ASN A 44 2.92 -9.98 -1.03
CA ASN A 44 2.14 -8.78 -1.33
C ASN A 44 1.46 -8.86 -2.70
N VAL A 45 0.40 -8.08 -2.82
CA VAL A 45 -0.28 -7.78 -4.08
C VAL A 45 -0.53 -6.27 -4.14
N ILE A 46 -0.13 -5.65 -5.25
CA ILE A 46 -0.46 -4.26 -5.57
C ILE A 46 -1.58 -4.25 -6.62
N LEU A 47 -2.71 -3.61 -6.30
CA LEU A 47 -3.79 -3.30 -7.22
C LEU A 47 -3.78 -1.80 -7.50
N SER A 48 -3.44 -1.41 -8.73
CA SER A 48 -3.46 0.00 -9.14
C SER A 48 -4.33 0.18 -10.37
N THR A 49 -5.23 1.16 -10.29
CA THR A 49 -6.14 1.58 -11.36
C THR A 49 -6.17 3.11 -11.38
N CYS A 50 -6.90 3.72 -12.32
CA CYS A 50 -7.11 5.16 -12.31
C CYS A 50 -7.86 5.70 -11.07
N ASN A 51 -8.55 4.84 -10.32
CA ASN A 51 -9.44 5.25 -9.22
C ASN A 51 -8.96 4.84 -7.83
N ARG A 52 -8.00 3.92 -7.74
CA ARG A 52 -7.47 3.43 -6.47
C ARG A 52 -6.09 2.82 -6.65
N THR A 53 -5.30 2.93 -5.59
CA THR A 53 -4.08 2.16 -5.40
C THR A 53 -4.19 1.46 -4.05
N GLU A 54 -4.15 0.13 -4.07
CA GLU A 54 -4.36 -0.74 -2.92
C GLU A 54 -3.19 -1.73 -2.82
N ILE A 55 -2.74 -1.98 -1.59
CA ILE A 55 -1.74 -2.97 -1.28
C ILE A 55 -2.30 -3.91 -0.23
N TYR A 56 -2.22 -5.20 -0.52
CA TYR A 56 -2.49 -6.28 0.41
C TYR A 56 -1.18 -6.96 0.72
N ALA A 57 -0.85 -7.12 1.99
CA ALA A 57 0.40 -7.74 2.40
C ALA A 57 0.20 -8.74 3.53
N VAL A 58 0.90 -9.86 3.42
CA VAL A 58 1.06 -10.82 4.49
C VAL A 58 2.29 -10.43 5.30
N VAL A 59 2.12 -10.23 6.61
CA VAL A 59 3.19 -9.78 7.49
C VAL A 59 3.37 -10.68 8.71
N ASP A 60 4.62 -10.79 9.18
CA ASP A 60 4.95 -11.49 10.42
C ASP A 60 4.77 -10.62 11.67
N GLN A 61 4.95 -9.30 11.53
CA GLN A 61 4.86 -8.29 12.59
C GLN A 61 3.99 -7.11 12.14
N ILE A 62 2.87 -6.86 12.82
CA ILE A 62 1.87 -5.85 12.41
C ILE A 62 2.48 -4.44 12.34
N HIS A 63 3.08 -3.98 13.43
CA HIS A 63 3.58 -2.60 13.51
C HIS A 63 4.76 -2.37 12.55
N THR A 64 5.66 -3.34 12.42
CA THR A 64 6.78 -3.28 11.48
C THR A 64 6.27 -3.29 10.03
N GLY A 65 5.42 -4.25 9.67
CA GLY A 65 4.83 -4.33 8.33
C GLY A 65 4.06 -3.06 7.95
N GLN A 66 3.25 -2.52 8.87
CA GLN A 66 2.53 -1.27 8.64
C GLN A 66 3.48 -0.10 8.35
N TYR A 67 4.56 0.04 9.13
CA TYR A 67 5.56 1.08 8.89
C TYR A 67 6.22 0.93 7.52
N TYR A 68 6.65 -0.28 7.17
CA TYR A 68 7.34 -0.54 5.90
C TYR A 68 6.44 -0.40 4.67
N LEU A 69 5.14 -0.73 4.77
CA LEU A 69 4.16 -0.44 3.73
C LEU A 69 4.02 1.07 3.47
N LYS A 70 3.86 1.87 4.54
CA LYS A 70 3.77 3.33 4.42
C LYS A 70 5.06 3.92 3.86
N ARG A 71 6.22 3.44 4.33
CA ARG A 71 7.54 3.89 3.88
C ARG A 71 7.77 3.55 2.41
N PHE A 72 7.37 2.37 1.96
CA PHE A 72 7.44 1.97 0.56
C PHE A 72 6.63 2.93 -0.31
N LEU A 73 5.35 3.14 0.01
CA LEU A 73 4.48 4.07 -0.73
C LEU A 73 5.04 5.50 -0.76
N ALA A 74 5.50 6.00 0.39
CA ALA A 74 6.10 7.33 0.49
C ALA A 74 7.34 7.47 -0.41
N ARG A 75 8.23 6.47 -0.40
CA ARG A 75 9.42 6.47 -1.25
C ARG A 75 9.08 6.33 -2.73
N TRP A 76 8.14 5.47 -3.08
CA TRP A 76 7.77 5.20 -4.47
C TRP A 76 7.15 6.43 -5.13
N PHE A 77 6.22 7.09 -4.44
CA PHE A 77 5.54 8.28 -4.95
C PHE A 77 6.25 9.59 -4.61
N ASN A 78 7.44 9.52 -3.99
CA ASN A 78 8.24 10.67 -3.60
C ASN A 78 7.47 11.70 -2.75
N VAL A 79 6.75 11.21 -1.73
CA VAL A 79 5.99 12.01 -0.76
C VAL A 79 6.40 11.70 0.67
N SER A 80 5.94 12.48 1.63
CA SER A 80 6.16 12.21 3.05
C SER A 80 5.26 11.10 3.59
N LEU A 81 5.69 10.45 4.68
CA LEU A 81 4.84 9.51 5.42
C LEU A 81 3.53 10.15 5.90
N LYS A 82 3.57 11.44 6.26
CA LYS A 82 2.39 12.20 6.70
C LYS A 82 1.35 12.34 5.58
N GLU A 83 1.79 12.51 4.34
CA GLU A 83 0.89 12.55 3.18
C GLU A 83 0.24 11.19 2.95
N ILE A 84 1.02 10.10 3.02
CA ILE A 84 0.46 8.74 2.96
C ILE A 84 -0.58 8.50 4.07
N GLU A 85 -0.35 9.00 5.28
CA GLU A 85 -1.32 8.88 6.39
C GLU A 85 -2.56 9.75 6.21
N LYS A 86 -2.42 10.90 5.55
CA LYS A 86 -3.53 11.81 5.28
C LYS A 86 -4.48 11.25 4.21
N PHE A 87 -3.93 10.62 3.17
CA PHE A 87 -4.67 10.16 2.01
C PHE A 87 -4.99 8.66 2.03
N GLY A 88 -4.18 7.90 2.76
CA GLY A 88 -4.36 6.46 2.92
C GLY A 88 -5.43 6.12 3.94
N SER A 89 -6.24 5.13 3.58
CA SER A 89 -7.04 4.35 4.53
C SER A 89 -6.33 3.03 4.75
N TYR A 90 -6.12 2.64 6.01
CA TYR A 90 -5.49 1.37 6.34
C TYR A 90 -6.42 0.57 7.25
N SER A 91 -6.42 -0.74 7.06
CA SER A 91 -7.10 -1.68 7.96
C SER A 91 -6.18 -2.87 8.23
N ILE A 92 -6.20 -3.32 9.47
CA ILE A 92 -5.41 -4.47 9.92
C ILE A 92 -6.42 -5.55 10.28
N LYS A 93 -6.29 -6.74 9.67
CA LYS A 93 -7.13 -7.90 9.98
C LYS A 93 -6.24 -9.07 10.40
N THR A 94 -6.63 -9.75 11.48
CA THR A 94 -5.87 -10.86 12.04
C THR A 94 -6.65 -12.15 11.83
N GLY A 95 -6.06 -13.11 11.10
CA GLY A 95 -6.32 -14.55 11.12
C GLY A 95 -7.73 -15.13 10.93
N ARG A 96 -8.83 -14.36 10.96
CA ARG A 96 -10.22 -14.89 10.96
C ARG A 96 -11.24 -14.02 10.24
N ASP A 97 -10.83 -12.90 9.66
CA ASP A 97 -11.74 -11.94 9.04
C ASP A 97 -11.19 -11.59 7.65
N TYR A 98 -11.41 -12.53 6.71
CA TYR A 98 -10.94 -12.47 5.31
C TYR A 98 -11.95 -11.79 4.37
N SER A 99 -12.84 -10.97 4.93
CA SER A 99 -13.84 -10.18 4.21
C SER A 99 -13.16 -9.02 3.44
N PHE A 100 -12.23 -9.33 2.54
CA PHE A 100 -11.54 -8.40 1.63
C PHE A 100 -11.99 -8.57 0.17
N ILE A 101 -12.82 -9.58 -0.12
CA ILE A 101 -13.27 -9.98 -1.45
C ILE A 101 -14.81 -9.98 -1.45
#